data_AF-A0A7W1CYZ7-F1
#
_entry.id   AF-A0A7W1CYZ7-F1
#
_cell.length_a   1.000
_cell.length_b   1.000
_cell.length_c   1.000
_cell.angle_alpha   90.00
_cell.angle_beta   90.00
_cell.angle_gamma   90.00
#
_symmetry.space_group_name_H-M   'P 1'
#
loop_
_entity.id
_entity.type
_entity.pdbx_description
1 polymer ?
#
loop_
_entity_poly.entity_id
_entity_poly.type
_entity_poly.pdbx_seq_one_letter_code
_entity_poly.pdbx_strand_id
1 'polypeptide(L)' 'MTESDQQQDQQANPLQVLGRALTDIRKVQNLLELNYPDQGDAIKLQREAGDLIWHEIQRQQQGQQ' A
#
# COMPACT_ATOMS: atom_id res chain seq x y z
N MET A 1 -26.94 -34.16 7.04
CA MET A 1 -25.83 -33.48 7.72
C MET A 1 -25.08 -32.75 6.62
N THR A 2 -25.39 -31.47 6.44
CA THR A 2 -24.83 -30.63 5.38
C THR A 2 -23.53 -30.07 5.93
N GLU A 3 -22.42 -30.42 5.29
CA GLU A 3 -21.06 -30.02 5.67
C GLU A 3 -20.92 -28.49 5.56
N SER A 4 -20.82 -27.89 6.74
CA SER A 4 -19.95 -26.79 7.15
C SER A 4 -19.26 -25.95 6.07
N ASP A 5 -19.61 -24.66 6.08
CA ASP A 5 -18.67 -23.54 6.17
C ASP A 5 -17.38 -23.62 5.34
N GLN A 6 -17.50 -23.34 4.04
CA GLN A 6 -16.45 -22.63 3.31
C GLN A 6 -16.84 -21.15 3.20
N GLN A 7 -16.91 -20.49 4.36
CA GLN A 7 -16.60 -19.06 4.42
C GLN A 7 -15.10 -18.93 4.15
N GLN A 8 -14.72 -19.00 2.88
CA GLN A 8 -13.44 -18.48 2.40
C GLN A 8 -13.49 -16.98 2.65
N ASP A 9 -13.01 -16.61 3.82
CA ASP A 9 -12.70 -15.26 4.23
C ASP A 9 -12.02 -14.58 3.05
N GLN A 10 -12.69 -13.55 2.50
CA GLN A 10 -12.21 -12.73 1.39
C GLN A 10 -11.06 -11.86 1.89
N GLN A 11 -9.98 -12.50 2.32
CA GLN A 11 -8.74 -11.85 2.66
C GLN A 11 -8.30 -11.13 1.39
N ALA A 12 -8.48 -9.81 1.39
CA ALA A 12 -8.20 -8.97 0.24
C ALA A 12 -6.81 -9.32 -0.29
N ASN A 13 -6.71 -9.57 -1.60
CA ASN A 13 -5.48 -10.00 -2.25
C ASN A 13 -4.33 -9.08 -1.75
N PRO A 14 -3.25 -9.62 -1.16
CA PRO A 14 -2.18 -8.83 -0.56
C PRO A 14 -1.64 -7.72 -1.49
N LEU A 15 -1.57 -7.99 -2.80
CA LEU A 15 -1.20 -7.00 -3.81
C LEU A 15 -2.19 -5.82 -3.92
N GLN A 16 -3.49 -6.09 -3.78
CA GLN A 16 -4.52 -5.04 -3.79
C GLN A 16 -4.42 -4.15 -2.54
N VAL A 17 -4.15 -4.74 -1.38
CA VAL A 17 -3.94 -4.01 -0.13
C VAL A 17 -2.72 -3.10 -0.23
N LEU A 18 -1.59 -3.64 -0.70
CA LEU A 18 -0.37 -2.87 -0.92
C LEU A 18 -0.54 -1.75 -1.96
N GLY A 19 -1.23 -2.04 -3.07
CA GLY A 19 -1.54 -1.05 -4.09
C GLY A 19 -2.41 0.10 -3.57
N ARG A 20 -3.35 -0.22 -2.66
CA ARG A 20 -4.15 0.80 -1.98
C ARG A 20 -3.32 1.66 -1.04
N ALA A 21 -2.47 1.04 -0.22
CA ALA A 21 -1.59 1.75 0.71
C ALA A 21 -0.63 2.70 -0.03
N LEU A 22 0.00 2.25 -1.12
CA LEU A 22 0.87 3.08 -1.95
C LEU A 22 0.12 4.30 -2.52
N THR A 23 -1.12 4.10 -2.98
CA THR A 23 -1.97 5.16 -3.50
C THR A 23 -2.27 6.21 -2.43
N ASP A 24 -2.62 5.77 -1.22
CA ASP A 24 -2.98 6.68 -0.14
C ASP A 24 -1.75 7.45 0.39
N ILE A 25 -0.56 6.83 0.44
CA ILE A 25 0.71 7.54 0.73
C ILE A 25 0.96 8.66 -0.27
N ARG A 26 0.82 8.38 -1.58
CA ARG A 26 1.03 9.39 -2.63
C ARG A 26 0.05 10.55 -2.53
N LYS A 27 -1.20 10.30 -2.15
CA LYS A 27 -2.19 11.36 -1.91
C LYS A 27 -1.77 12.27 -0.77
N VAL A 28 -1.33 11.71 0.36
CA VAL A 28 -0.88 12.51 1.50
C VAL A 28 0.38 13.29 1.13
N GLN A 29 1.30 12.70 0.37
CA GLN A 29 2.49 13.40 -0.12
C GLN A 29 2.11 14.62 -0.95
N ASN A 30 1.22 14.45 -1.94
CA ASN A 30 0.74 15.56 -2.75
C ASN A 30 0.05 16.65 -1.91
N LEU A 31 -0.73 16.24 -0.88
CA LEU A 31 -1.37 17.19 0.03
C LEU A 31 -0.36 17.96 0.88
N LEU A 32 0.70 17.31 1.36
CA LEU A 32 1.76 17.97 2.12
C LEU A 32 2.60 18.88 1.22
N GLU A 33 2.99 18.42 0.04
CA GLU A 33 3.75 19.23 -0.92
C GLU A 33 2.97 20.49 -1.35
N LEU A 34 1.63 20.39 -1.46
CA LEU A 34 0.79 21.51 -1.85
C LEU A 34 0.50 22.49 -0.71
N ASN A 35 0.19 21.99 0.49
CA ASN A 35 -0.33 22.82 1.59
C ASN A 35 0.72 23.13 2.66
N TYR A 36 1.77 22.32 2.77
CA TYR A 36 2.79 22.38 3.81
C TYR A 36 4.19 22.10 3.23
N PRO A 37 4.64 22.84 2.19
CA PRO A 37 5.89 22.56 1.50
C PRO A 37 7.13 22.62 2.40
N ASP A 38 7.05 23.35 3.52
CA ASP A 38 8.13 23.48 4.51
C ASP A 38 8.27 22.23 5.40
N GLN A 39 7.32 21.28 5.37
CA GLN A 39 7.42 20.00 6.07
C GLN A 39 8.27 18.98 5.29
N GLY A 40 9.51 19.35 4.98
CA GLY A 40 10.44 18.53 4.20
C GLY A 40 10.66 17.13 4.78
N ASP A 41 10.73 17.01 6.11
CA ASP A 41 10.89 15.71 6.79
C ASP A 41 9.67 14.81 6.61
N ALA A 42 8.44 15.35 6.70
CA ALA A 42 7.23 14.58 6.52
C ALA A 42 7.09 14.08 5.06
N ILE A 43 7.41 14.94 4.09
CA ILE A 43 7.44 14.59 2.67
C ILE A 43 8.49 13.50 2.40
N LYS A 44 9.68 13.64 3.00
CA LYS A 44 10.76 12.65 2.88
C LYS A 44 10.35 11.29 3.44
N LEU A 45 9.81 11.25 4.65
CA LEU A 45 9.34 10.02 5.29
C LEU A 45 8.22 9.34 4.49
N GLN A 46 7.32 10.11 3.88
CA GLN A 46 6.27 9.56 3.02
C GLN A 46 6.82 8.96 1.73
N ARG A 47 7.81 9.61 1.10
CA ARG A 47 8.51 9.04 -0.05
C ARG A 47 9.17 7.72 0.31
N GLU A 48 9.92 7.68 1.41
CA GLU A 48 10.58 6.45 1.90
C GLU A 48 9.56 5.34 2.17
N ALA A 49 8.44 5.65 2.83
CA ALA A 49 7.37 4.69 3.07
C ALA A 49 6.74 4.18 1.75
N GLY A 50 6.53 5.06 0.78
CA GLY A 50 6.02 4.69 -0.55
C GLY A 50 6.98 3.75 -1.30
N ASP A 51 8.28 4.03 -1.25
CA ASP A 51 9.31 3.20 -1.90
C ASP A 51 9.39 1.80 -1.28
N LEU A 52 9.22 1.68 0.04
CA LEU A 52 9.17 0.38 0.72
C LEU A 52 7.99 -0.48 0.26
N ILE A 53 6.79 0.12 0.16
CA ILE A 53 5.60 -0.59 -0.33
C ILE A 53 5.76 -0.95 -1.80
N TRP A 54 6.32 -0.06 -2.61
CA TRP A 54 6.61 -0.35 -4.02
C TRP A 54 7.52 -1.56 -4.18
N HIS A 55 8.62 -1.63 -3.42
CA HIS A 55 9.52 -2.78 -3.45
C HIS A 55 8.82 -4.08 -3.01
N GLU A 56 7.93 -4.03 -2.02
CA GLU A 56 7.14 -5.20 -1.60
C GLU A 56 6.17 -5.66 -2.70
N ILE A 57 5.48 -4.73 -3.36
CA ILE A 57 4.63 -5.04 -4.52
C ILE A 57 5.43 -5.76 -5.60
N GLN A 58 6.63 -5.24 -5.92
CA GLN A 58 7.50 -5.85 -6.92
C GLN A 58 7.93 -7.26 -6.52
N ARG A 59 8.31 -7.48 -5.25
CA ARG A 59 8.66 -8.82 -4.74
C ARG A 59 7.51 -9.80 -4.88
N GLN A 60 6.30 -9.40 -4.51
CA GLN A 60 5.13 -10.27 -4.61
C GLN A 60 4.71 -10.55 -6.06
N GLN A 61 4.87 -9.57 -6.97
CA GLN A 61 4.63 -9.79 -8.40
C GLN A 61 5.64 -10.76 -9.02
N GLN A 62 6.90 -10.73 -8.58
CA GLN A 62 7.93 -11.67 -9.04
C GLN A 62 7.73 -13.09 -8.48
N GLY A 63 7.26 -13.22 -7.23
CA GLY A 63 6.99 -14.52 -6.62
C GLY A 63 5.72 -15.22 -7.10
N GLN A 64 4.90 -14.56 -7.92
CA GLN A 64 3.70 -15.15 -8.57
C GLN A 64 3.95 -15.62 -10.01
N GLN A 65 5.19 -15.56 -10.50
CA GLN A 65 5.61 -16.19 -11.77
C GLN A 65 6.14 -17.60 -11.52
#